data_AF-A0A937K036-F1
#
_entry.id   AF-A0A937K036-F1
#
_cell.length_a   1.000
_cell.length_b   1.000
_cell.length_c   1.000
_cell.angle_alpha   90.00
_cell.angle_beta   90.00
_cell.angle_gamma   90.00
#
_symmetry.space_group_name_H-M   'P 1'
#
loop_
_entity.id
_entity.type
_entity.pdbx_description
1 polymer ?
#
loop_
_entity_poly.entity_id
_entity_poly.type
_entity_poly.pdbx_seq_one_letter_code
_entity_poly.pdbx_strand_id
1 'polypeptide(L)'
;MKRTTLFFSAMLLLLASCFTSCEDSQDAAKPSDEPLSFQNGLLVFKTHADFESTLNYLKNNQDNLNEWESQFKDFKSLRSSYAHFEDLLSRAGDDSELEDLLAANKHLYSLRKINDETELLPLVDDHLIATLFNAEGLVVVEGKLMKLTDDQLFEKELADKSDLKSSLLEFKNAIELGKAEKSPVVKTIVQYDMKTGRRIETCENKYSKKNRKRLKGEIFKNQLGNLFSSVGARTKHQKKRLGLWTAAKTKQVRLKIEGEYSQEALGDIVYLPISYDKTESNENKISKTFEFCVNVTCTFGITYMQNLHWCRCDDNETRTCETEI
;
A
#
# COMPACT_ATOMS: atom_id res chain seq x y z
N MET A 1 -58.01 50.66 32.76
CA MET A 1 -58.90 50.06 31.74
C MET A 1 -58.11 49.85 30.46
N LYS A 2 -58.07 48.59 29.95
CA LYS A 2 -57.84 48.15 28.55
C LYS A 2 -56.54 48.60 27.85
N ARG A 3 -55.79 47.80 27.09
CA ARG A 3 -55.77 46.38 26.71
C ARG A 3 -54.42 46.15 26.02
N THR A 4 -53.87 44.95 26.25
CA THR A 4 -52.91 44.18 25.44
C THR A 4 -52.98 44.39 23.92
N THR A 5 -51.82 44.46 23.25
CA THR A 5 -51.37 43.56 22.16
C THR A 5 -50.11 44.13 21.48
N LEU A 6 -48.99 43.39 21.52
CA LEU A 6 -47.97 43.25 20.45
C LEU A 6 -46.72 42.56 21.03
N PHE A 7 -46.89 41.31 21.47
CA PHE A 7 -45.81 40.35 21.68
C PHE A 7 -46.01 39.27 20.63
N PHE A 8 -45.28 39.34 19.51
CA PHE A 8 -45.00 38.23 18.57
C PHE A 8 -44.41 38.82 17.27
N SER A 9 -43.17 39.32 17.32
CA SER A 9 -42.30 39.53 16.13
C SER A 9 -40.89 39.99 16.55
N ALA A 10 -40.30 39.34 17.55
CA ALA A 10 -38.91 39.58 17.98
C ALA A 10 -38.13 38.26 18.17
N MET A 11 -38.54 37.21 17.46
CA MET A 11 -37.89 35.90 17.47
C MET A 11 -37.87 35.31 16.05
N LEU A 12 -37.50 36.15 15.07
CA LEU A 12 -37.25 35.73 13.68
C LEU A 12 -36.12 36.54 13.02
N LEU A 13 -35.20 37.09 13.84
CA LEU A 13 -34.05 37.89 13.40
C LEU A 13 -32.78 37.54 14.22
N LEU A 14 -32.68 36.28 14.64
CA LEU A 14 -31.54 35.71 15.39
C LEU A 14 -31.02 34.40 14.74
N LEU A 15 -31.33 34.19 13.45
CA LEU A 15 -30.87 33.04 12.64
C LEU A 15 -30.23 33.46 11.31
N ALA A 16 -29.74 34.70 11.19
CA ALA A 16 -29.16 35.23 9.95
C ALA A 16 -27.81 35.94 10.14
N SER A 17 -26.94 35.44 11.04
CA SER A 17 -25.59 35.99 11.19
C SER A 17 -24.61 34.99 11.80
N CYS A 18 -24.31 33.91 11.08
CA CYS A 18 -23.08 33.09 11.22
C CYS A 18 -22.62 32.50 9.88
N PHE A 19 -22.90 33.20 8.76
CA PHE A 19 -22.21 32.97 7.48
C PHE A 19 -21.44 34.24 7.12
N THR A 20 -20.49 34.61 7.99
CA THR A 20 -19.37 35.46 7.58
C THR A 20 -18.32 34.55 6.97
N SER A 21 -18.35 34.54 5.64
CA SER A 21 -17.22 34.31 4.75
C SER A 21 -15.93 34.79 5.42
N CYS A 22 -15.03 33.86 5.78
CA CYS A 22 -13.62 34.22 5.91
C CYS A 22 -13.11 34.46 4.50
N GLU A 23 -13.00 35.74 4.14
CA GLU A 23 -12.06 36.17 3.12
C GLU A 23 -10.67 35.66 3.47
N ASP A 24 -9.97 35.16 2.46
CA ASP A 24 -8.54 34.87 2.46
C ASP A 24 -7.75 36.08 2.96
N SER A 25 -7.44 36.11 4.25
CA SER A 25 -6.22 36.75 4.73
C SER A 25 -5.12 35.71 4.73
N GLN A 26 -4.42 35.63 3.60
CA GLN A 26 -3.10 35.02 3.50
C GLN A 26 -2.11 35.82 4.36
N ASP A 27 -2.16 35.58 5.66
CA ASP A 27 -0.99 35.56 6.51
C ASP A 27 -1.14 34.32 7.39
N ALA A 28 -1.05 33.16 6.73
CA ALA A 28 -0.86 31.90 7.40
C ALA A 28 0.40 32.05 8.26
N ALA A 29 0.21 32.06 9.58
CA ALA A 29 1.29 31.84 10.53
C ALA A 29 2.12 30.67 10.00
N LYS A 30 3.39 30.94 9.67
CA LYS A 30 4.33 29.94 9.20
C LYS A 30 4.29 28.78 10.20
N PRO A 31 3.85 27.56 9.82
CA PRO A 31 3.95 26.43 10.73
C PRO A 31 5.42 26.26 11.09
N SER A 32 5.73 26.44 12.36
CA SER A 32 6.97 25.92 12.94
C SER A 32 6.88 24.40 12.95
N ASP A 33 8.01 23.75 12.71
CA ASP A 33 8.31 22.32 12.88
C ASP A 33 7.85 21.40 11.76
N GLU A 34 8.81 20.78 11.06
CA GLU A 34 8.60 19.85 9.96
C GLU A 34 7.76 18.63 10.41
N PRO A 35 6.61 18.33 9.77
CA PRO A 35 5.68 17.26 10.18
C PRO A 35 6.28 15.84 10.02
N LEU A 36 7.35 15.74 9.23
CA LEU A 36 8.10 14.53 8.93
C LEU A 36 9.59 14.84 9.04
N SER A 37 10.32 14.02 9.78
CA SER A 37 11.78 14.10 9.85
C SER A 37 12.43 12.77 9.49
N PHE A 38 13.69 12.81 9.06
CA PHE A 38 14.49 11.62 8.74
C PHE A 38 15.65 11.50 9.72
N GLN A 39 15.65 10.42 10.53
CA GLN A 39 16.60 10.23 11.61
C GLN A 39 17.07 8.78 11.66
N ASN A 40 18.40 8.56 11.67
CA ASN A 40 19.01 7.22 11.76
C ASN A 40 18.44 6.20 10.74
N GLY A 41 18.16 6.63 9.52
CA GLY A 41 17.61 5.75 8.49
C GLY A 41 16.10 5.49 8.60
N LEU A 42 15.39 6.18 9.49
CA LEU A 42 13.94 6.07 9.68
C LEU A 42 13.22 7.37 9.33
N LEU A 43 12.03 7.22 8.77
CA LEU A 43 11.05 8.29 8.75
C LEU A 43 10.36 8.37 10.12
N VAL A 44 10.26 9.59 10.64
CA VAL A 44 9.69 9.90 11.96
C VAL A 44 8.54 10.89 11.77
N PHE A 45 7.32 10.41 11.99
CA PHE A 45 6.09 11.19 11.94
C PHE A 45 5.71 11.63 13.35
N LYS A 46 5.54 12.94 13.55
CA LYS A 46 5.25 13.51 14.88
C LYS A 46 3.87 13.07 15.38
N THR A 47 2.89 12.97 14.51
CA THR A 47 1.52 12.56 14.81
C THR A 47 0.98 11.53 13.81
N HIS A 48 -0.14 10.88 14.14
CA HIS A 48 -0.88 10.07 13.18
C HIS A 48 -1.41 10.89 11.99
N ALA A 49 -1.77 12.17 12.19
CA ALA A 49 -2.24 13.04 11.13
C ALA A 49 -1.14 13.35 10.10
N ASP A 50 0.12 13.48 10.53
CA ASP A 50 1.26 13.66 9.62
C ASP A 50 1.50 12.42 8.75
N PHE A 51 1.34 11.24 9.35
CA PHE A 51 1.42 9.97 8.65
C PHE A 51 0.31 9.81 7.61
N GLU A 52 -0.93 10.09 7.99
CA GLU A 52 -2.10 10.01 7.11
C GLU A 52 -2.04 11.04 5.97
N SER A 53 -1.68 12.30 6.27
CA SER A 53 -1.51 13.33 5.25
C SER A 53 -0.41 12.98 4.25
N THR A 54 0.67 12.35 4.70
CA THR A 54 1.72 11.83 3.82
C THR A 54 1.20 10.69 2.94
N LEU A 55 0.46 9.72 3.48
CA LEU A 55 -0.18 8.67 2.68
C LEU A 55 -1.14 9.23 1.63
N ASN A 56 -1.92 10.25 1.99
CA ASN A 56 -2.82 10.96 1.06
C ASN A 56 -2.04 11.63 -0.07
N TYR A 57 -0.93 12.30 0.26
CA TYR A 57 -0.02 12.87 -0.73
C TYR A 57 0.51 11.78 -1.67
N LEU A 58 1.01 10.65 -1.13
CA LEU A 58 1.55 9.55 -1.94
C LEU A 58 0.48 8.89 -2.82
N LYS A 59 -0.75 8.70 -2.32
CA LYS A 59 -1.89 8.17 -3.08
C LYS A 59 -2.18 9.02 -4.32
N ASN A 60 -2.12 10.34 -4.18
CA ASN A 60 -2.36 11.29 -5.27
C ASN A 60 -1.15 11.44 -6.22
N ASN A 61 0.03 10.99 -5.79
CA ASN A 61 1.29 11.08 -6.53
C ASN A 61 1.97 9.72 -6.74
N GLN A 62 1.18 8.66 -6.95
CA GLN A 62 1.66 7.26 -7.05
C GLN A 62 2.69 7.02 -8.15
N ASP A 63 2.74 7.88 -9.17
CA ASP A 63 3.72 7.79 -10.25
C ASP A 63 5.07 8.44 -9.90
N ASN A 64 5.12 9.25 -8.83
CA ASN A 64 6.28 10.05 -8.42
C ASN A 64 6.89 9.59 -7.08
N LEU A 65 6.72 8.31 -6.72
CA LEU A 65 7.19 7.79 -5.43
C LEU A 65 8.73 7.80 -5.32
N ASN A 66 9.44 7.63 -6.43
CA ASN A 66 10.91 7.67 -6.43
C ASN A 66 11.42 9.08 -6.14
N GLU A 67 10.78 10.08 -6.73
CA GLU A 67 11.07 11.50 -6.56
C GLU A 67 10.81 11.91 -5.10
N TRP A 68 9.70 11.44 -4.51
CA TRP A 68 9.43 11.67 -3.09
C TRP A 68 10.50 11.03 -2.19
N GLU A 69 10.87 9.77 -2.41
CA GLU A 69 11.92 9.10 -1.63
C GLU A 69 13.27 9.80 -1.74
N SER A 70 13.59 10.38 -2.90
CA SER A 70 14.87 11.05 -3.15
C SER A 70 15.11 12.31 -2.29
N GLN A 71 14.06 12.83 -1.64
CA GLN A 71 14.15 13.97 -0.73
C GLN A 71 14.88 13.59 0.57
N PHE A 72 14.94 12.29 0.91
CA PHE A 72 15.59 11.78 2.12
C PHE A 72 16.92 11.12 1.76
N LYS A 73 18.02 11.85 1.96
CA LYS A 73 19.36 11.34 1.69
C LYS A 73 19.59 10.02 2.44
N ASP A 74 20.07 8.99 1.75
CA ASP A 74 20.37 7.66 2.30
C ASP A 74 19.15 6.84 2.78
N PHE A 75 17.91 7.35 2.62
CA PHE A 75 16.71 6.54 2.83
C PHE A 75 16.53 5.52 1.71
N LYS A 76 16.22 4.29 2.10
CA LYS A 76 15.78 3.21 1.21
C LYS A 76 14.52 2.62 1.81
N SER A 77 13.41 2.69 1.09
CA SER A 77 12.14 2.15 1.54
C SER A 77 12.06 0.64 1.31
N LEU A 78 11.08 -0.05 1.91
CA LEU A 78 10.75 -1.43 1.53
C LEU A 78 10.47 -1.52 0.03
N ARG A 79 9.74 -0.54 -0.53
CA ARG A 79 9.38 -0.50 -1.95
C ARG A 79 10.60 -0.47 -2.86
N SER A 80 11.50 0.50 -2.68
CA SER A 80 12.68 0.65 -3.56
C SER A 80 13.72 -0.45 -3.32
N SER A 81 13.87 -0.93 -2.07
CA SER A 81 14.75 -2.06 -1.75
C SER A 81 14.26 -3.36 -2.41
N TYR A 82 12.97 -3.64 -2.34
CA TYR A 82 12.39 -4.81 -2.98
C TYR A 82 12.43 -4.71 -4.52
N ALA A 83 12.20 -3.52 -5.09
CA ALA A 83 12.34 -3.31 -6.54
C ALA A 83 13.78 -3.56 -7.02
N HIS A 84 14.78 -3.11 -6.25
CA HIS A 84 16.19 -3.41 -6.54
C HIS A 84 16.47 -4.92 -6.44
N PHE A 85 15.96 -5.58 -5.41
CA PHE A 85 16.04 -7.03 -5.25
C PHE A 85 15.40 -7.80 -6.43
N GLU A 86 14.23 -7.39 -6.91
CA GLU A 86 13.59 -8.00 -8.09
C GLU A 86 14.47 -7.85 -9.36
N ASP A 87 15.14 -6.71 -9.53
CA ASP A 87 16.06 -6.49 -10.64
C ASP A 87 17.29 -7.42 -10.55
N LEU A 88 17.85 -7.64 -9.35
CA LEU A 88 18.90 -8.63 -9.11
C LEU A 88 18.43 -10.06 -9.45
N LEU A 89 17.27 -10.46 -8.94
CA LEU A 89 16.67 -11.79 -9.23
C LEU A 89 16.49 -12.02 -10.73
N SER A 90 16.12 -10.98 -11.48
CA SER A 90 15.91 -11.06 -12.92
C SER A 90 17.19 -11.28 -13.72
N ARG A 91 18.35 -10.88 -13.14
CA ARG A 91 19.67 -10.93 -13.77
C ARG A 91 20.52 -12.12 -13.32
N ALA A 92 20.14 -12.79 -12.23
CA ALA A 92 20.85 -13.96 -11.71
C ALA A 92 21.15 -14.98 -12.83
N GLY A 93 22.42 -15.27 -13.05
CA GLY A 93 22.91 -16.06 -14.17
C GLY A 93 22.60 -17.55 -14.04
N ASP A 94 22.57 -18.06 -12.80
CA ASP A 94 22.27 -19.44 -12.49
C ASP A 94 21.40 -19.58 -11.23
N ASP A 95 21.19 -20.82 -10.81
CA ASP A 95 20.30 -21.17 -9.70
C ASP A 95 21.01 -21.03 -8.33
N SER A 96 22.36 -21.10 -8.27
CA SER A 96 23.12 -20.85 -7.04
C SER A 96 23.09 -19.37 -6.67
N GLU A 97 23.31 -18.49 -7.65
CA GLU A 97 23.20 -17.04 -7.46
C GLU A 97 21.79 -16.63 -7.03
N LEU A 98 20.76 -17.29 -7.59
CA LEU A 98 19.38 -17.07 -7.19
C LEU A 98 19.15 -17.42 -5.71
N GLU A 99 19.66 -18.57 -5.26
CA GLU A 99 19.56 -19.01 -3.86
C GLU A 99 20.30 -18.06 -2.90
N ASP A 100 21.50 -17.60 -3.27
CA ASP A 100 22.27 -16.64 -2.48
C ASP A 100 21.53 -15.30 -2.34
N LEU A 101 20.97 -14.78 -3.44
CA LEU A 101 20.14 -13.57 -3.43
C LEU A 101 18.91 -13.74 -2.54
N LEU A 102 18.21 -14.88 -2.64
CA LEU A 102 17.06 -15.20 -1.79
C LEU A 102 17.47 -15.26 -0.31
N ALA A 103 18.63 -15.82 0.01
CA ALA A 103 19.13 -15.95 1.38
C ALA A 103 19.50 -14.59 1.99
N ALA A 104 20.20 -13.74 1.23
CA ALA A 104 20.64 -12.42 1.68
C ALA A 104 19.48 -11.43 1.90
N ASN A 105 18.36 -11.61 1.20
CA ASN A 105 17.26 -10.63 1.15
C ASN A 105 15.95 -11.13 1.80
N LYS A 106 16.01 -12.13 2.69
CA LYS A 106 14.82 -12.71 3.36
C LYS A 106 13.91 -11.68 4.06
N HIS A 107 14.48 -10.56 4.48
CA HIS A 107 13.75 -9.48 5.15
C HIS A 107 12.93 -8.59 4.19
N LEU A 108 12.99 -8.81 2.88
CA LEU A 108 12.27 -8.01 1.88
C LEU A 108 11.05 -8.71 1.27
N TYR A 109 10.92 -10.03 1.47
CA TYR A 109 9.91 -10.83 0.81
C TYR A 109 9.25 -11.86 1.73
N SER A 110 8.12 -12.39 1.26
CA SER A 110 7.44 -13.55 1.81
C SER A 110 7.25 -14.59 0.70
N LEU A 111 7.36 -15.87 1.03
CA LEU A 111 7.03 -16.96 0.12
C LEU A 111 5.60 -17.41 0.40
N ARG A 112 4.76 -17.45 -0.63
CA ARG A 112 3.37 -17.91 -0.49
C ARG A 112 3.08 -19.03 -1.45
N LYS A 113 2.40 -20.06 -0.96
CA LYS A 113 1.89 -21.14 -1.79
C LYS A 113 0.49 -20.76 -2.28
N ILE A 114 0.33 -20.58 -3.58
CA ILE A 114 -0.90 -20.19 -4.28
C ILE A 114 -1.15 -21.26 -5.35
N ASN A 115 -2.27 -21.98 -5.26
CA ASN A 115 -2.63 -23.05 -6.22
C ASN A 115 -1.50 -24.09 -6.45
N ASP A 116 -0.90 -24.56 -5.36
CA ASP A 116 0.26 -25.46 -5.39
C ASP A 116 1.55 -24.92 -5.99
N GLU A 117 1.60 -23.62 -6.30
CA GLU A 117 2.79 -22.94 -6.79
C GLU A 117 3.33 -21.97 -5.74
N THR A 118 4.64 -21.89 -5.62
CA THR A 118 5.27 -20.93 -4.70
C THR A 118 5.51 -19.62 -5.43
N GLU A 119 5.10 -18.50 -4.83
CA GLU A 119 5.33 -17.15 -5.32
C GLU A 119 6.17 -16.36 -4.31
N LEU A 120 7.13 -15.61 -4.83
CA LEU A 120 7.86 -14.60 -4.08
C LEU A 120 7.07 -13.28 -4.16
N LEU A 121 6.67 -12.77 -3.01
CA LEU A 121 5.89 -11.54 -2.86
C LEU A 121 6.61 -10.56 -1.94
N PRO A 122 6.46 -9.25 -2.12
CA PRO A 122 7.02 -8.29 -1.17
C PRO A 122 6.45 -8.50 0.24
N LEU A 123 7.19 -8.05 1.26
CA LEU A 123 6.69 -7.99 2.64
C LEU A 123 5.37 -7.21 2.74
N VAL A 124 5.14 -6.26 1.85
CA VAL A 124 3.91 -5.47 1.77
C VAL A 124 3.53 -5.31 0.32
N ASP A 125 2.28 -5.62 0.00
CA ASP A 125 1.79 -5.54 -1.37
C ASP A 125 1.45 -4.12 -1.81
N ASP A 126 1.03 -3.26 -0.88
CA ASP A 126 0.73 -1.85 -1.11
C ASP A 126 2.00 -1.01 -1.19
N HIS A 127 2.21 -0.34 -2.32
CA HIS A 127 3.41 0.47 -2.56
C HIS A 127 3.44 1.81 -1.81
N LEU A 128 2.30 2.33 -1.33
CA LEU A 128 2.24 3.58 -0.58
C LEU A 128 2.84 3.35 0.79
N ILE A 129 2.31 2.35 1.51
CA ILE A 129 2.80 2.04 2.85
C ILE A 129 4.23 1.47 2.79
N ALA A 130 4.57 0.68 1.77
CA ALA A 130 5.94 0.21 1.55
C ALA A 130 6.94 1.33 1.25
N THR A 131 6.49 2.53 0.85
CA THR A 131 7.34 3.72 0.66
C THR A 131 7.72 4.36 2.00
N LEU A 132 6.92 4.17 3.05
CA LEU A 132 7.11 4.82 4.35
C LEU A 132 7.99 4.04 5.33
N PHE A 133 8.01 2.71 5.20
CA PHE A 133 8.91 1.86 5.98
C PHE A 133 10.27 1.78 5.31
N ASN A 134 11.36 1.83 6.09
CA ASN A 134 12.71 1.64 5.55
C ASN A 134 12.95 0.19 5.06
N ALA A 135 14.13 -0.10 4.50
CA ALA A 135 14.49 -1.43 4.00
C ALA A 135 14.38 -2.54 5.06
N GLU A 136 14.63 -2.22 6.34
CA GLU A 136 14.43 -3.13 7.46
C GLU A 136 12.97 -3.19 7.91
N GLY A 137 12.01 -2.60 7.21
CA GLY A 137 10.59 -2.57 7.58
C GLY A 137 10.31 -1.78 8.85
N LEU A 138 11.03 -0.68 9.12
CA LEU A 138 10.86 0.16 10.31
C LEU A 138 10.34 1.56 9.98
N VAL A 139 9.53 2.12 10.88
CA VAL A 139 9.06 3.52 10.86
C VAL A 139 8.76 3.99 12.29
N VAL A 140 8.76 5.31 12.53
CA VAL A 140 8.28 5.88 13.81
C VAL A 140 7.06 6.74 13.57
N VAL A 141 5.96 6.48 14.28
CA VAL A 141 4.71 7.26 14.20
C VAL A 141 4.26 7.60 15.61
N GLU A 142 4.07 8.89 15.90
CA GLU A 142 3.62 9.38 17.21
C GLU A 142 4.50 8.95 18.40
N GLY A 143 5.79 8.67 18.16
CA GLY A 143 6.69 8.15 19.19
C GLY A 143 6.61 6.64 19.40
N LYS A 144 5.86 5.91 18.58
CA LYS A 144 5.90 4.45 18.50
C LYS A 144 6.85 4.01 17.39
N LEU A 145 7.81 3.17 17.75
CA LEU A 145 8.65 2.45 16.79
C LEU A 145 7.89 1.21 16.32
N MET A 146 7.71 1.09 15.02
CA MET A 146 6.94 0.03 14.39
C MET A 146 7.85 -0.80 13.49
N LYS A 147 7.71 -2.13 13.54
CA LYS A 147 8.43 -3.09 12.67
C LYS A 147 7.42 -3.97 11.93
N LEU A 148 7.49 -3.92 10.61
CA LEU A 148 6.68 -4.73 9.73
C LEU A 148 7.43 -6.00 9.32
N THR A 149 6.74 -7.13 9.42
CA THR A 149 7.17 -8.46 8.96
C THR A 149 6.11 -9.05 8.02
N ASP A 150 6.26 -10.30 7.61
CA ASP A 150 5.35 -10.93 6.64
C ASP A 150 3.95 -11.19 7.19
N ASP A 151 3.84 -11.47 8.49
CA ASP A 151 2.60 -11.82 9.19
C ASP A 151 2.27 -10.90 10.39
N GLN A 152 3.22 -10.07 10.83
CA GLN A 152 3.08 -9.27 12.05
C GLN A 152 3.54 -7.82 11.86
N LEU A 153 2.81 -6.91 12.50
CA LEU A 153 3.23 -5.54 12.80
C LEU A 153 3.57 -5.49 14.28
N PHE A 154 4.84 -5.28 14.60
CA PHE A 154 5.30 -5.08 15.97
C PHE A 154 5.34 -3.60 16.32
N GLU A 155 5.03 -3.26 17.56
CA GLU A 155 5.00 -1.89 18.06
C GLU A 155 5.69 -1.79 19.42
N LYS A 156 6.38 -0.66 19.66
CA LYS A 156 6.94 -0.30 20.96
C LYS A 156 6.97 1.22 21.13
N GLU A 157 6.47 1.71 22.25
CA GLU A 157 6.62 3.12 22.64
C GLU A 157 8.10 3.46 22.87
N LEU A 158 8.56 4.58 22.30
CA LEU A 158 9.92 5.06 22.53
C LEU A 158 10.03 5.65 23.94
N ALA A 159 10.90 5.08 24.77
CA ALA A 159 11.18 5.60 26.11
C ALA A 159 11.87 6.97 26.06
N ASP A 160 12.77 7.17 25.10
CA ASP A 160 13.43 8.43 24.81
C ASP A 160 13.38 8.70 23.30
N LYS A 161 12.67 9.76 22.90
CA LYS A 161 12.53 10.15 21.49
C LYS A 161 13.83 10.68 20.89
N SER A 162 14.82 11.03 21.71
CA SER A 162 16.11 11.58 21.27
C SER A 162 17.18 10.51 21.01
N ASP A 163 17.11 9.34 21.68
CA ASP A 163 18.03 8.21 21.46
C ASP A 163 17.35 7.04 20.74
N LEU A 164 17.10 7.27 19.44
CA LEU A 164 16.50 6.27 18.57
C LEU A 164 17.40 5.03 18.38
N LYS A 165 18.73 5.17 18.50
CA LYS A 165 19.67 4.06 18.29
C LYS A 165 19.57 3.02 19.40
N SER A 166 19.54 3.45 20.66
CA SER A 166 19.33 2.55 21.79
C SER A 166 17.93 1.94 21.74
N SER A 167 16.92 2.74 21.41
CA SER A 167 15.53 2.27 21.26
C SER A 167 15.39 1.17 20.20
N LEU A 168 16.10 1.29 19.07
CA LEU A 168 16.14 0.26 18.03
C LEU A 168 16.72 -1.06 18.53
N LEU A 169 17.83 -1.02 19.27
CA LEU A 169 18.45 -2.22 19.82
C LEU A 169 17.53 -2.92 20.82
N GLU A 170 16.94 -2.16 21.73
CA GLU A 170 15.99 -2.71 22.69
C GLU A 170 14.75 -3.28 22.01
N PHE A 171 14.27 -2.66 20.93
CA PHE A 171 13.10 -3.15 20.20
C PHE A 171 13.39 -4.47 19.48
N LYS A 172 14.56 -4.59 18.84
CA LYS A 172 15.02 -5.86 18.25
C LYS A 172 15.04 -6.97 19.31
N ASN A 173 15.63 -6.70 20.47
CA ASN A 173 15.64 -7.64 21.60
C ASN A 173 14.22 -7.97 22.10
N ALA A 174 13.30 -6.99 22.16
CA ALA A 174 11.93 -7.23 22.59
C ALA A 174 11.15 -8.13 21.61
N ILE A 175 11.37 -7.99 20.30
CA ILE A 175 10.78 -8.87 19.28
C ILE A 175 11.33 -10.29 19.44
N GLU A 176 12.64 -10.46 19.55
CA GLU A 176 13.29 -11.77 19.72
C GLU A 176 12.84 -12.50 21.00
N LEU A 177 12.60 -11.75 22.07
CA LEU A 177 12.10 -12.28 23.35
C LEU A 177 10.57 -12.44 23.39
N GLY A 178 9.84 -12.08 22.33
CA GLY A 178 8.38 -12.15 22.27
C GLY A 178 7.66 -11.18 23.21
N LYS A 179 8.30 -10.07 23.58
CA LYS A 179 7.79 -9.04 24.51
C LYS A 179 7.22 -7.80 23.84
N ALA A 180 7.44 -7.63 22.54
CA ALA A 180 6.87 -6.53 21.77
C ALA A 180 5.36 -6.73 21.55
N GLU A 181 4.61 -5.63 21.57
CA GLU A 181 3.21 -5.65 21.16
C GLU A 181 3.14 -5.99 19.68
N LYS A 182 2.13 -6.76 19.27
CA LYS A 182 1.99 -7.20 17.88
C LYS A 182 0.55 -7.29 17.43
N SER A 183 0.34 -6.91 16.17
CA SER A 183 -0.93 -7.03 15.46
C SER A 183 -0.75 -7.89 14.20
N PRO A 184 -1.77 -8.66 13.78
CA PRO A 184 -1.67 -9.46 12.57
C PRO A 184 -1.61 -8.57 11.33
N VAL A 185 -0.79 -9.00 10.35
CA VAL A 185 -0.78 -8.48 8.99
C VAL A 185 -1.59 -9.43 8.12
N VAL A 186 -2.78 -9.00 7.73
CA VAL A 186 -3.65 -9.76 6.84
C VAL A 186 -3.49 -9.20 5.43
N LYS A 187 -3.09 -10.08 4.51
CA LYS A 187 -3.10 -9.77 3.07
C LYS A 187 -4.06 -10.72 2.40
N THR A 188 -5.16 -10.17 1.92
CA THR A 188 -6.18 -10.93 1.23
C THR A 188 -5.93 -10.80 -0.27
N ILE A 189 -5.47 -11.90 -0.87
CA ILE A 189 -5.50 -12.14 -2.31
C ILE A 189 -6.62 -13.16 -2.50
N VAL A 190 -7.82 -12.71 -2.87
CA VAL A 190 -8.95 -13.63 -3.04
C VAL A 190 -8.75 -14.41 -4.34
N GLN A 191 -8.87 -15.73 -4.23
CA GLN A 191 -8.69 -16.68 -5.34
C GLN A 191 -10.06 -17.18 -5.84
N TYR A 192 -10.15 -17.48 -7.13
CA TYR A 192 -11.36 -17.93 -7.81
C TYR A 192 -11.40 -19.45 -8.04
N ASP A 193 -12.60 -20.03 -7.94
CA ASP A 193 -12.91 -21.42 -8.35
C ASP A 193 -13.57 -21.41 -9.74
N MET A 194 -12.83 -21.93 -10.74
CA MET A 194 -13.29 -22.02 -12.15
C MET A 194 -14.57 -22.84 -12.36
N LYS A 195 -15.08 -23.55 -11.35
CA LYS A 195 -16.29 -24.40 -11.46
C LYS A 195 -17.59 -23.71 -11.08
N THR A 196 -17.57 -22.57 -10.37
CA THR A 196 -18.76 -22.04 -9.67
C THR A 196 -19.30 -20.69 -10.19
N GLY A 197 -18.60 -20.00 -11.09
CA GLY A 197 -19.19 -18.89 -11.85
C GLY A 197 -19.33 -17.53 -11.13
N ARG A 198 -18.66 -17.26 -10.00
CA ARG A 198 -18.70 -15.91 -9.35
C ARG A 198 -17.38 -15.40 -8.74
N ARG A 199 -17.08 -14.12 -9.04
CA ARG A 199 -16.05 -13.21 -8.50
C ARG A 199 -14.59 -13.55 -8.86
N ILE A 200 -14.08 -12.99 -9.96
CA ILE A 200 -12.69 -13.15 -10.41
C ILE A 200 -11.88 -12.00 -9.83
N GLU A 201 -11.33 -12.12 -8.61
CA GLU A 201 -10.41 -11.11 -8.04
C GLU A 201 -8.94 -11.33 -8.49
N THR A 202 -8.64 -12.48 -9.11
CA THR A 202 -7.32 -12.82 -9.66
C THR A 202 -7.48 -13.51 -11.01
N CYS A 203 -6.65 -13.16 -12.00
CA CYS A 203 -6.57 -13.82 -13.30
C CYS A 203 -5.13 -14.17 -13.67
N GLU A 204 -4.94 -15.21 -14.48
CA GLU A 204 -3.62 -15.55 -15.03
C GLU A 204 -3.67 -16.05 -16.48
N ASN A 205 -2.63 -15.72 -17.24
CA ASN A 205 -2.40 -16.23 -18.59
C ASN A 205 -0.96 -16.78 -18.65
N LYS A 206 -0.82 -18.10 -18.51
CA LYS A 206 0.45 -18.83 -18.54
C LYS A 206 0.88 -19.08 -19.99
N TYR A 207 2.16 -18.88 -20.26
CA TYR A 207 2.73 -19.02 -21.59
C TYR A 207 4.19 -19.51 -21.56
N SER A 208 4.80 -19.65 -22.75
CA SER A 208 6.11 -20.26 -23.00
C SER A 208 6.15 -21.78 -22.79
N LYS A 209 7.24 -22.43 -23.26
CA LYS A 209 7.44 -23.87 -23.07
C LYS A 209 7.37 -24.23 -21.59
N LYS A 210 6.55 -25.24 -21.24
CA LYS A 210 6.30 -25.71 -19.87
C LYS A 210 5.66 -24.66 -18.95
N ASN A 211 4.95 -23.66 -19.48
CA ASN A 211 4.21 -22.66 -18.69
C ASN A 211 5.10 -21.94 -17.65
N ARG A 212 6.34 -21.60 -18.01
CA ARG A 212 7.32 -20.97 -17.10
C ARG A 212 7.23 -19.44 -17.08
N LYS A 213 6.26 -18.85 -17.75
CA LYS A 213 5.99 -17.41 -17.74
C LYS A 213 4.50 -17.18 -17.61
N ARG A 214 4.10 -16.07 -17.00
CA ARG A 214 2.69 -15.68 -16.97
C ARG A 214 2.49 -14.18 -16.83
N LEU A 215 1.37 -13.73 -17.37
CA LEU A 215 0.70 -12.49 -16.97
C LEU A 215 -0.25 -12.84 -15.82
N LYS A 216 -0.27 -12.02 -14.77
CA LYS A 216 -1.17 -12.17 -13.62
C LYS A 216 -1.82 -10.84 -13.29
N GLY A 217 -3.13 -10.85 -13.11
CA GLY A 217 -3.92 -9.73 -12.62
C GLY A 217 -4.45 -10.02 -11.22
N GLU A 218 -4.41 -9.05 -10.32
CA GLU A 218 -4.87 -9.21 -8.93
C GLU A 218 -5.55 -7.93 -8.44
N ILE A 219 -6.70 -8.08 -7.78
CA ILE A 219 -7.23 -7.12 -6.81
C ILE A 219 -6.67 -7.53 -5.44
N PHE A 220 -6.14 -6.58 -4.69
CA PHE A 220 -5.53 -6.83 -3.38
C PHE A 220 -6.21 -6.01 -2.30
N LYS A 221 -6.26 -6.57 -1.09
CA LYS A 221 -6.62 -5.86 0.13
C LYS A 221 -5.56 -6.11 1.19
N ASN A 222 -5.11 -5.05 1.84
CA ASN A 222 -4.13 -5.13 2.92
C ASN A 222 -4.74 -4.64 4.22
N GLN A 223 -4.34 -5.25 5.33
CA GLN A 223 -4.63 -4.80 6.68
C GLN A 223 -3.39 -5.05 7.55
N LEU A 224 -2.83 -3.98 8.09
CA LEU A 224 -1.65 -3.97 8.96
C LEU A 224 -2.11 -3.58 10.37
N GLY A 225 -2.72 -4.53 11.08
CA GLY A 225 -3.39 -4.23 12.35
C GLY A 225 -4.41 -3.09 12.21
N ASN A 226 -4.37 -2.15 13.16
CA ASN A 226 -5.17 -0.91 13.09
C ASN A 226 -4.44 0.23 12.37
N LEU A 227 -3.14 0.10 12.11
CA LEU A 227 -2.33 1.18 11.53
C LEU A 227 -2.81 1.57 10.14
N PHE A 228 -3.05 0.57 9.29
CA PHE A 228 -3.30 0.79 7.87
C PHE A 228 -4.15 -0.31 7.27
N SER A 229 -5.13 0.04 6.46
CA SER A 229 -5.81 -0.90 5.56
C SER A 229 -5.96 -0.27 4.17
N SER A 230 -5.88 -1.07 3.11
CA SER A 230 -5.99 -0.54 1.74
C SER A 230 -6.60 -1.53 0.76
N VAL A 231 -7.04 -0.99 -0.37
CA VAL A 231 -7.50 -1.76 -1.54
C VAL A 231 -6.85 -1.22 -2.81
N GLY A 232 -6.55 -2.11 -3.74
CA GLY A 232 -6.00 -1.75 -5.03
C GLY A 232 -6.05 -2.89 -6.03
N ALA A 233 -5.47 -2.65 -7.21
CA ALA A 233 -5.24 -3.69 -8.19
C ALA A 233 -3.86 -3.57 -8.83
N ARG A 234 -3.40 -4.67 -9.41
CA ARG A 234 -2.11 -4.75 -10.08
C ARG A 234 -2.09 -5.74 -11.22
N THR A 235 -1.29 -5.40 -12.22
CA THR A 235 -0.85 -6.31 -13.29
C THR A 235 0.60 -6.66 -13.02
N LYS A 236 0.96 -7.96 -13.10
CA LYS A 236 2.33 -8.45 -12.95
C LYS A 236 2.69 -9.39 -14.08
N HIS A 237 3.94 -9.34 -14.50
CA HIS A 237 4.57 -10.35 -15.32
C HIS A 237 5.56 -11.16 -14.47
N GLN A 238 5.49 -12.49 -14.56
CA GLN A 238 6.28 -13.39 -13.72
C GLN A 238 6.94 -14.51 -14.53
N LYS A 239 8.09 -15.00 -14.04
CA LYS A 239 8.83 -16.13 -14.57
C LYS A 239 9.05 -17.19 -13.47
N LYS A 240 8.99 -18.46 -13.85
CA LYS A 240 9.18 -19.60 -12.93
C LYS A 240 10.60 -20.16 -13.01
N ARG A 241 11.36 -20.05 -11.92
CA ARG A 241 12.70 -20.64 -11.73
C ARG A 241 12.71 -21.43 -10.43
N LEU A 242 13.32 -22.63 -10.41
CA LEU A 242 13.32 -23.51 -9.23
C LEU A 242 11.94 -23.74 -8.58
N GLY A 243 10.87 -23.79 -9.39
CA GLY A 243 9.50 -23.91 -8.88
C GLY A 243 8.91 -22.63 -8.27
N LEU A 244 9.70 -21.57 -8.14
CA LEU A 244 9.35 -20.26 -7.60
C LEU A 244 8.96 -19.27 -8.72
N TRP A 245 7.82 -18.62 -8.57
CA TRP A 245 7.42 -17.49 -9.41
C TRP A 245 8.00 -16.19 -8.86
N THR A 246 8.79 -15.50 -9.69
CA THR A 246 9.35 -14.18 -9.39
C THR A 246 8.88 -13.17 -10.43
N ALA A 247 8.79 -11.89 -10.06
CA ALA A 247 8.52 -10.84 -11.02
C ALA A 247 9.63 -10.78 -12.08
N ALA A 248 9.27 -10.49 -13.33
CA ALA A 248 10.20 -10.39 -14.43
C ALA A 248 9.79 -9.25 -15.36
N LYS A 249 10.74 -8.39 -15.75
CA LYS A 249 10.48 -7.31 -16.71
C LYS A 249 9.97 -7.89 -18.03
N THR A 250 9.08 -7.17 -18.67
CA THR A 250 8.56 -7.50 -20.00
C THR A 250 8.52 -6.25 -20.88
N LYS A 251 8.24 -6.39 -22.18
CA LYS A 251 8.29 -5.25 -23.11
C LYS A 251 7.32 -4.16 -22.69
N GLN A 252 6.07 -4.54 -22.43
CA GLN A 252 5.06 -3.62 -21.92
C GLN A 252 4.10 -4.35 -20.98
N VAL A 253 3.63 -3.64 -19.96
CA VAL A 253 2.54 -4.05 -19.07
C VAL A 253 1.50 -2.94 -19.05
N ARG A 254 0.22 -3.31 -18.91
CA ARG A 254 -0.89 -2.37 -18.76
C ARG A 254 -1.84 -2.85 -17.67
N LEU A 255 -2.36 -1.89 -16.92
CA LEU A 255 -3.45 -2.05 -15.99
C LEU A 255 -4.53 -1.03 -16.36
N LYS A 256 -5.69 -1.53 -16.80
CA LYS A 256 -6.88 -0.71 -17.00
C LYS A 256 -7.96 -1.17 -16.02
N ILE A 257 -8.59 -0.24 -15.34
CA ILE A 257 -9.55 -0.45 -14.25
C ILE A 257 -10.71 0.51 -14.48
N GLU A 258 -11.92 -0.03 -14.52
CA GLU A 258 -13.16 0.73 -14.49
C GLU A 258 -14.12 0.01 -13.53
N GLY A 259 -14.67 0.73 -12.56
CA GLY A 259 -15.44 0.07 -11.50
C GLY A 259 -15.98 0.98 -10.41
N GLU A 260 -16.52 0.32 -9.40
CA GLU A 260 -16.94 0.90 -8.13
C GLU A 260 -16.56 -0.05 -6.99
N TYR A 261 -16.00 0.50 -5.92
CA TYR A 261 -15.71 -0.23 -4.69
C TYR A 261 -16.49 0.37 -3.52
N SER A 262 -16.72 -0.42 -2.49
CA SER A 262 -17.28 0.05 -1.23
C SER A 262 -16.21 0.11 -0.14
N GLN A 263 -16.32 1.11 0.72
CA GLN A 263 -15.53 1.22 1.94
C GLN A 263 -16.51 1.23 3.11
N GLU A 264 -16.29 0.33 4.05
CA GLU A 264 -17.01 0.29 5.32
C GLU A 264 -16.07 0.72 6.45
N ALA A 265 -16.41 1.81 7.13
CA ALA A 265 -15.68 2.35 8.26
C ALA A 265 -16.67 2.80 9.34
N LEU A 266 -16.48 2.34 10.59
CA LEU A 266 -17.33 2.72 11.73
C LEU A 266 -18.85 2.47 11.52
N GLY A 267 -19.21 1.53 10.64
CA GLY A 267 -20.60 1.18 10.32
C GLY A 267 -21.20 1.91 9.13
N ASP A 268 -20.52 2.93 8.58
CA ASP A 268 -20.94 3.63 7.38
C ASP A 268 -20.33 2.97 6.13
N ILE A 269 -21.16 2.75 5.11
CA ILE A 269 -20.73 2.20 3.81
C ILE A 269 -20.80 3.31 2.77
N VAL A 270 -19.67 3.60 2.14
CA VAL A 270 -19.55 4.56 1.04
C VAL A 270 -19.16 3.81 -0.23
N TYR A 271 -19.78 4.18 -1.35
CA TYR A 271 -19.48 3.65 -2.68
C TYR A 271 -18.71 4.70 -3.48
N LEU A 272 -17.57 4.29 -4.04
CA LEU A 272 -16.63 5.19 -4.69
C LEU A 272 -16.27 4.67 -6.09
N PRO A 273 -16.43 5.52 -7.14
CA PRO A 273 -16.05 5.12 -8.49
C PRO A 273 -14.53 5.08 -8.62
N ILE A 274 -14.04 4.23 -9.53
CA ILE A 274 -12.63 4.16 -9.90
C ILE A 274 -12.45 4.06 -11.41
N SER A 275 -11.52 4.86 -11.93
CA SER A 275 -11.04 4.78 -13.30
C SER A 275 -9.53 4.96 -13.30
N TYR A 276 -8.82 4.04 -13.93
CA TYR A 276 -7.37 4.08 -14.06
C TYR A 276 -6.93 3.34 -15.31
N ASP A 277 -6.01 3.92 -16.07
CA ASP A 277 -5.42 3.29 -17.24
C ASP A 277 -3.97 3.69 -17.35
N LYS A 278 -3.07 2.72 -17.17
CA LYS A 278 -1.64 2.96 -17.27
C LYS A 278 -0.96 1.85 -18.02
N THR A 279 -0.07 2.23 -18.94
CA THR A 279 0.82 1.33 -19.66
C THR A 279 2.26 1.76 -19.41
N GLU A 280 3.12 0.82 -19.08
CA GLU A 280 4.53 1.04 -18.83
C GLU A 280 5.37 0.09 -19.68
N SER A 281 6.56 0.55 -20.08
CA SER A 281 7.49 -0.23 -20.90
C SER A 281 8.68 -0.70 -20.07
N ASN A 282 9.18 -1.90 -20.35
CA ASN A 282 10.31 -2.50 -19.62
C ASN A 282 10.07 -2.66 -18.11
N GLU A 283 8.81 -2.75 -17.70
CA GLU A 283 8.39 -2.95 -16.32
C GLU A 283 7.93 -4.38 -16.06
N ASN A 284 8.02 -4.82 -14.80
CA ASN A 284 7.53 -6.13 -14.38
C ASN A 284 6.10 -6.05 -13.81
N LYS A 285 5.64 -4.86 -13.42
CA LYS A 285 4.34 -4.65 -12.79
C LYS A 285 3.83 -3.22 -12.93
N ILE A 286 2.52 -3.07 -12.85
CA ILE A 286 1.83 -1.81 -12.58
C ILE A 286 0.89 -2.08 -11.42
N SER A 287 0.85 -1.16 -10.45
CA SER A 287 -0.02 -1.25 -9.28
C SER A 287 -0.70 0.08 -9.03
N LYS A 288 -1.94 0.03 -8.55
CA LYS A 288 -2.70 1.20 -8.15
C LYS A 288 -3.42 0.90 -6.84
N THR A 289 -3.13 1.69 -5.80
CA THR A 289 -3.93 1.75 -4.59
C THR A 289 -5.07 2.74 -4.82
N PHE A 290 -6.32 2.29 -4.60
CA PHE A 290 -7.53 3.09 -4.80
C PHE A 290 -7.87 3.90 -3.56
N GLU A 291 -7.77 3.26 -2.40
CA GLU A 291 -8.18 3.84 -1.13
C GLU A 291 -7.46 3.17 0.03
N PHE A 292 -7.37 3.89 1.15
CA PHE A 292 -6.84 3.38 2.40
C PHE A 292 -7.54 3.99 3.61
N CYS A 293 -7.31 3.39 4.77
CA CYS A 293 -7.65 3.95 6.07
C CYS A 293 -6.45 3.87 7.01
N VAL A 294 -6.31 4.86 7.89
CA VAL A 294 -5.26 4.95 8.90
C VAL A 294 -5.90 4.94 10.29
N ASN A 295 -5.29 4.19 11.21
CA ASN A 295 -5.74 4.10 12.60
C ASN A 295 -7.20 3.60 12.79
N VAL A 296 -7.77 2.98 11.76
CA VAL A 296 -9.09 2.35 11.79
C VAL A 296 -9.07 1.16 10.83
N THR A 297 -9.69 0.05 11.25
CA THR A 297 -9.91 -1.08 10.36
C THR A 297 -11.06 -0.75 9.42
N CYS A 298 -10.75 -0.58 8.13
CA CYS A 298 -11.76 -0.49 7.08
C CYS A 298 -11.89 -1.83 6.37
N THR A 299 -13.13 -2.17 6.02
CA THR A 299 -13.40 -3.29 5.12
C THR A 299 -13.69 -2.75 3.74
N PHE A 300 -13.03 -3.31 2.73
CA PHE A 300 -13.26 -2.93 1.33
C PHE A 300 -14.06 -4.01 0.61
N GLY A 301 -15.20 -3.62 0.03
CA GLY A 301 -15.98 -4.41 -0.91
C GLY A 301 -15.68 -3.99 -2.34
N ILE A 302 -15.86 -4.90 -3.30
CA ILE A 302 -15.85 -4.55 -4.72
C ILE A 302 -17.28 -4.80 -5.20
N THR A 303 -17.95 -3.76 -5.68
CA THR A 303 -19.36 -3.83 -6.11
C THR A 303 -19.43 -4.32 -7.54
N TYR A 304 -18.73 -3.63 -8.44
CA TYR A 304 -18.45 -4.08 -9.79
C TYR A 304 -17.06 -3.60 -10.18
N MET A 305 -16.31 -4.43 -10.90
CA MET A 305 -15.00 -4.00 -11.39
C MET A 305 -14.63 -4.79 -12.63
N GLN A 306 -14.28 -4.06 -13.70
CA GLN A 306 -13.71 -4.63 -14.91
C GLN A 306 -12.25 -4.19 -15.01
N ASN A 307 -11.33 -5.12 -14.73
CA ASN A 307 -9.92 -4.85 -14.94
C ASN A 307 -9.41 -5.64 -16.13
N LEU A 308 -8.80 -4.93 -17.07
CA LEU A 308 -8.02 -5.52 -18.14
C LEU A 308 -6.55 -5.50 -17.74
N HIS A 309 -5.99 -6.70 -17.61
CA HIS A 309 -4.57 -6.93 -17.44
C HIS A 309 -3.99 -7.32 -18.78
N TRP A 310 -2.94 -6.63 -19.20
CA TRP A 310 -2.37 -6.83 -20.52
C TRP A 310 -0.84 -6.75 -20.48
N CYS A 311 -0.18 -7.54 -21.32
CA CYS A 311 1.22 -7.36 -21.65
C CYS A 311 1.43 -7.40 -23.17
N ARG A 312 2.41 -6.64 -23.64
CA ARG A 312 3.25 -7.10 -24.75
C ARG A 312 4.37 -7.89 -24.11
N CYS A 313 4.28 -9.20 -24.21
CA CYS A 313 5.15 -10.10 -23.48
C CYS A 313 6.54 -10.24 -24.15
N ASP A 314 7.49 -10.84 -23.44
CA ASP A 314 8.89 -10.92 -23.90
C ASP A 314 9.09 -11.87 -25.11
N ASP A 315 8.10 -12.72 -25.37
CA ASP A 315 7.96 -13.55 -26.58
C ASP A 315 7.40 -12.79 -27.80
N ASN A 316 7.14 -11.48 -27.67
CA ASN A 316 6.45 -10.62 -28.64
C ASN A 316 4.94 -10.86 -28.78
N GLU A 317 4.36 -11.82 -28.06
CA GLU A 317 2.93 -12.05 -28.11
C GLU A 317 2.20 -11.11 -27.15
N THR A 318 0.98 -10.76 -27.52
CA THR A 318 0.06 -10.06 -26.63
C THR A 318 -0.62 -11.10 -25.74
N ARG A 319 -0.60 -10.87 -24.42
CA ARG A 319 -1.40 -11.64 -23.47
C ARG A 319 -2.36 -10.72 -22.76
N THR A 320 -3.54 -11.23 -22.48
CA THR A 320 -4.55 -10.59 -21.65
C THR A 320 -5.09 -11.56 -20.62
N CYS A 321 -5.53 -11.01 -19.50
CA CYS A 321 -6.50 -11.65 -18.62
C CYS A 321 -7.36 -10.57 -17.97
N GLU A 322 -8.56 -10.93 -17.53
CA GLU A 322 -9.51 -9.99 -16.95
C GLU A 322 -9.89 -10.45 -15.55
N THR A 323 -10.01 -9.50 -14.63
CA THR A 323 -10.70 -9.70 -13.35
C THR A 323 -12.03 -8.99 -13.45
N GLU A 324 -13.12 -9.72 -13.21
CA GLU A 324 -14.49 -9.23 -13.24
C GLU A 324 -15.21 -9.64 -11.96
N ILE A 325 -15.84 -8.66 -11.31
CA ILE A 325 -16.62 -8.84 -10.08
C ILE A 325 -18.04 -8.36 -10.30
#